data_AF-A0A1G8YKF5-F1
#
_entry.id   AF-A0A1G8YKF5-F1
#
_cell.length_a   1.000
_cell.length_b   1.000
_cell.length_c   1.000
_cell.angle_alpha   90.00
_cell.angle_beta   90.00
_cell.angle_gamma   90.00
#
_symmetry.space_group_name_H-M   'P 1'
#
loop_
_entity.id
_entity.type
_entity.pdbx_description
1 polymer ?
#
loop_
_entity_poly.entity_id
_entity_poly.type
_entity_poly.pdbx_seq_one_letter_code
_entity_poly.pdbx_strand_id
1 'polypeptide(L)'
;MGTEQAFETLSLTNQIVLLGVSELHRDGETPVQTHELRHVCTSQLEHVDTEVVGTITEADVMRSLYRLEDEGFVEEVEIDGTSPTGKGRPAYALALTPDEVREGVDDTLLEDE
;
A
#
# COMPACT_ATOMS: atom_id res chain seq x y z
N MET A 1 -5.44 12.44 17.64
CA MET A 1 -4.11 11.80 17.64
C MET A 1 -3.60 11.98 16.23
N GLY A 2 -2.43 12.59 16.07
CA GLY A 2 -1.93 12.99 14.75
C GLY A 2 -1.74 11.78 13.86
N THR A 3 -1.96 11.95 12.56
CA THR A 3 -1.74 10.97 11.50
C THR A 3 -0.37 10.30 11.65
N GLU A 4 0.70 11.05 11.96
CA GLU A 4 2.04 10.54 12.29
C GLU A 4 2.05 9.38 13.30
N GLN A 5 1.31 9.45 14.40
CA GLN A 5 1.31 8.37 15.40
C GLN A 5 0.60 7.10 14.91
N ALA A 6 -0.24 7.20 13.87
CA ALA A 6 -0.84 6.01 13.26
C ALA A 6 0.22 5.26 12.43
N PHE A 7 1.04 5.98 11.67
CA PHE A 7 2.11 5.38 10.86
C PHE A 7 3.19 4.67 11.69
N GLU A 8 3.53 5.20 12.87
CA GLU A 8 4.50 4.57 13.80
C GLU A 8 4.06 3.16 14.27
N THR A 9 2.76 2.84 14.19
CA THR A 9 2.23 1.53 14.56
C THR A 9 2.19 0.54 13.40
N LEU A 10 2.39 1.01 12.18
CA LEU A 10 2.44 0.18 10.98
C LEU A 10 3.78 -0.57 10.91
N SER A 11 3.74 -1.83 10.47
CA SER A 11 4.96 -2.54 10.11
C SER A 11 5.59 -1.94 8.86
N LEU A 12 6.90 -2.15 8.69
CA LEU A 12 7.61 -1.70 7.49
C LEU A 12 6.97 -2.27 6.20
N THR A 13 6.48 -3.51 6.24
CA THR A 13 5.72 -4.10 5.12
C THR A 13 4.42 -3.35 4.84
N ASN A 14 3.67 -2.94 5.87
CA ASN A 14 2.45 -2.15 5.69
C ASN A 14 2.77 -0.78 5.09
N GLN A 15 3.84 -0.14 5.54
CA GLN A 15 4.27 1.16 5.03
C GLN A 15 4.73 1.07 3.57
N ILE A 16 5.45 0.02 3.18
CA ILE A 16 5.81 -0.24 1.76
C ILE A 16 4.55 -0.45 0.91
N VAL A 17 3.60 -1.24 1.41
CA VAL A 17 2.34 -1.46 0.69
C VAL A 17 1.57 -0.14 0.54
N LEU A 18 1.52 0.67 1.59
CA LEU A 18 0.88 1.99 1.56
C LEU A 18 1.55 2.96 0.59
N LEU A 19 2.89 2.99 0.55
CA LEU A 19 3.65 3.72 -0.46
C LEU A 19 3.33 3.23 -1.87
N GLY A 20 3.23 1.92 -2.10
CA GLY A 20 2.79 1.36 -3.37
C GLY A 20 1.40 1.84 -3.80
N VAL A 21 0.45 1.92 -2.87
CA VAL A 21 -0.88 2.48 -3.16
C VAL A 21 -0.79 3.97 -3.48
N SER A 22 0.03 4.71 -2.72
CA SER A 22 0.24 6.15 -2.91
C SER A 22 0.83 6.49 -4.27
N GLU A 23 1.85 5.76 -4.73
CA GLU A 23 2.46 5.94 -6.05
C GLU A 23 1.43 5.67 -7.17
N LEU A 24 0.71 4.55 -7.11
CA LEU A 24 -0.34 4.24 -8.08
C LEU A 24 -1.47 5.28 -8.05
N HIS A 25 -1.82 5.82 -6.88
CA HIS A 25 -2.80 6.89 -6.76
C HIS A 25 -2.31 8.18 -7.44
N ARG A 26 -1.03 8.53 -7.24
CA ARG A 26 -0.38 9.70 -7.87
C ARG A 26 -0.37 9.59 -9.39
N ASP A 27 -0.18 8.38 -9.92
CA ASP A 27 -0.20 8.09 -11.36
C ASP A 27 -1.63 7.96 -11.93
N GLY A 28 -2.67 8.06 -11.08
CA GLY A 28 -4.07 7.94 -11.48
C GLY A 28 -4.52 6.50 -11.74
N GLU A 29 -3.79 5.51 -11.23
CA GLU A 29 -4.00 4.07 -11.38
C GLU A 29 -4.81 3.46 -10.22
N THR A 30 -5.54 4.26 -9.44
CA THR A 30 -6.52 3.79 -8.45
C THR A 30 -7.92 3.57 -9.04
N PRO A 31 -8.71 2.58 -8.56
CA PRO A 31 -8.43 1.73 -7.41
C PRO A 31 -7.48 0.56 -7.74
N VAL A 32 -6.51 0.33 -6.86
CA VAL A 32 -5.43 -0.63 -7.08
C VAL A 32 -5.89 -2.05 -6.80
N GLN A 33 -5.40 -3.01 -7.59
CA GLN A 33 -5.58 -4.43 -7.33
C GLN A 33 -4.28 -5.04 -6.78
N THR A 34 -4.42 -6.07 -5.92
CA THR A 34 -3.29 -6.74 -5.25
C THR A 34 -2.16 -7.17 -6.20
N HIS A 35 -2.49 -7.60 -7.42
CA HIS A 35 -1.51 -8.12 -8.36
C HIS A 35 -0.60 -7.02 -8.95
N GLU A 36 -1.17 -5.88 -9.32
CA GLU A 36 -0.43 -4.68 -9.75
C GLU A 36 0.39 -4.12 -8.59
N LEU A 37 -0.24 -3.98 -7.42
CA LEU A 37 0.40 -3.45 -6.23
C LEU A 37 1.63 -4.26 -5.81
N ARG A 38 1.57 -5.60 -5.92
CA ARG A 38 2.72 -6.46 -5.64
C ARG A 38 3.93 -6.14 -6.54
N HIS A 39 3.70 -5.85 -7.82
CA HIS A 39 4.78 -5.49 -8.74
C HIS A 39 5.44 -4.17 -8.32
N VAL A 40 4.62 -3.18 -7.97
CA VAL A 40 5.10 -1.88 -7.47
C VAL A 40 5.91 -2.04 -6.17
N CYS A 41 5.38 -2.75 -5.17
CA CYS A 41 6.10 -2.99 -3.91
C CYS A 41 7.43 -3.72 -4.12
N THR A 42 7.48 -4.65 -5.07
CA THR A 42 8.72 -5.38 -5.37
C THR A 42 9.77 -4.45 -5.98
N SER A 43 9.37 -3.53 -6.86
CA SER A 43 10.30 -2.57 -7.46
C SER A 43 10.78 -1.52 -6.47
N GLN A 44 9.91 -1.04 -5.56
CA GLN A 44 10.33 -0.14 -4.49
C GLN A 44 11.37 -0.78 -3.57
N LEU A 45 11.20 -2.06 -3.24
CA LEU A 45 12.18 -2.77 -2.42
C LEU A 45 13.57 -2.85 -3.07
N GLU A 46 13.69 -2.86 -4.40
CA GLU A 46 15.01 -2.87 -5.05
C GLU A 46 15.85 -1.62 -4.74
N HIS A 47 15.20 -0.54 -4.29
CA HIS A 47 15.82 0.76 -4.02
C HIS A 47 15.98 1.04 -2.51
N VAL A 48 15.35 0.24 -1.66
CA VAL A 48 15.43 0.33 -0.19
C VAL A 48 16.48 -0.67 0.32
N ASP A 49 17.13 -0.40 1.46
CA ASP A 49 18.02 -1.37 2.12
C ASP A 49 17.24 -2.64 2.53
N THR A 50 17.20 -3.60 1.61
CA THR A 50 16.41 -4.85 1.68
C THR A 50 16.79 -5.81 2.80
N GLU A 51 17.81 -5.51 3.60
CA GLU A 51 18.21 -6.38 4.72
C GLU A 51 17.12 -6.50 5.80
N VAL A 52 16.17 -5.55 5.86
CA VAL A 52 15.10 -5.52 6.88
C VAL A 52 13.79 -6.15 6.38
N VAL A 53 13.46 -5.98 5.10
CA VAL A 53 12.22 -6.48 4.49
C VAL A 53 12.59 -7.48 3.42
N GLY A 54 12.45 -8.77 3.74
CA GLY A 54 12.63 -9.83 2.74
C GLY A 54 11.62 -9.73 1.58
N THR A 55 11.52 -10.79 0.78
CA THR A 55 10.59 -10.80 -0.36
C THR A 55 9.13 -10.62 0.06
N ILE A 56 8.44 -9.65 -0.55
CA ILE A 56 6.99 -9.45 -0.36
C ILE A 56 6.19 -10.44 -1.23
N THR A 57 5.32 -11.21 -0.57
CA THR A 57 4.39 -12.14 -1.24
C THR A 57 3.01 -11.51 -1.48
N GLU A 58 2.20 -12.10 -2.36
CA GLU A 58 0.80 -11.65 -2.56
C GLU A 58 -0.01 -11.75 -1.25
N ALA A 59 0.28 -12.75 -0.41
CA ALA A 59 -0.36 -12.90 0.89
C ALA A 59 0.00 -11.78 1.86
N ASP A 60 1.23 -11.28 1.81
CA ASP A 60 1.66 -10.15 2.65
C ASP A 60 0.99 -8.87 2.19
N VAL A 61 0.94 -8.61 0.88
CA VAL A 61 0.20 -7.47 0.31
C VAL A 61 -1.28 -7.52 0.72
N MET A 62 -1.95 -8.66 0.59
CA MET A 62 -3.36 -8.79 1.00
C MET A 62 -3.56 -8.52 2.50
N ARG A 63 -2.70 -9.07 3.36
CA ARG A 63 -2.79 -8.84 4.81
C ARG A 63 -2.54 -7.37 5.17
N SER A 64 -1.59 -6.74 4.51
CA SER A 64 -1.31 -5.32 4.68
C SER A 64 -2.50 -4.47 4.23
N LEU A 65 -3.11 -4.76 3.07
CA LEU A 65 -4.30 -4.04 2.61
C LEU A 65 -5.48 -4.13 3.60
N TYR A 66 -5.77 -5.33 4.13
CA TYR A 66 -6.81 -5.47 5.15
C TYR A 66 -6.51 -4.66 6.42
N ARG A 67 -5.24 -4.62 6.83
CA ARG A 67 -4.85 -3.86 8.00
C ARG A 67 -4.90 -2.35 7.75
N LEU A 68 -4.43 -1.90 6.59
CA LEU A 68 -4.48 -0.49 6.20
C LEU A 68 -5.93 0.00 6.06
N GLU A 69 -6.84 -0.86 5.60
CA GLU A 69 -8.28 -0.59 5.57
C GLU A 69 -8.88 -0.46 6.97
N ASP A 70 -8.61 -1.43 7.86
CA ASP A 70 -9.06 -1.40 9.26
C ASP A 70 -8.55 -0.16 10.02
N GLU A 71 -7.32 0.28 9.72
CA GLU A 71 -6.72 1.48 10.30
C GLU A 71 -7.10 2.78 9.56
N GLY A 72 -7.82 2.71 8.43
CA GLY A 72 -8.35 3.87 7.71
C GLY A 72 -7.38 4.59 6.78
N PHE A 73 -6.28 3.97 6.38
CA PHE A 73 -5.32 4.50 5.41
C PHE A 73 -5.77 4.30 3.95
N VAL A 74 -6.52 3.23 3.71
CA VAL A 74 -7.11 2.91 2.40
C VAL A 74 -8.58 2.54 2.58
N GLU A 75 -9.34 2.62 1.50
CA GLU A 75 -10.72 2.18 1.45
C GLU A 75 -10.88 1.09 0.39
N GLU A 76 -11.61 0.02 0.72
CA GLU A 76 -12.02 -0.96 -0.29
C GLU A 76 -13.05 -0.31 -1.23
N VAL A 77 -12.78 -0.39 -2.53
CA VAL A 77 -13.62 0.14 -3.60
C VAL A 77 -14.26 -1.01 -4.37
N GLU A 78 -15.60 -0.98 -4.46
CA GLU A 78 -16.33 -1.88 -5.32
C GLU A 78 -16.07 -1.53 -6.80
N ILE A 79 -15.41 -2.43 -7.52
CA ILE A 79 -15.27 -2.35 -8.97
C ILE A 79 -16.39 -3.15 -9.63
N ASP A 80 -17.21 -2.48 -10.45
CA ASP A 80 -18.23 -3.09 -11.30
C ASP A 80 -17.58 -4.02 -12.33
N GLY A 81 -17.33 -5.25 -11.90
CA GLY A 81 -16.59 -6.26 -12.65
C GLY A 81 -16.80 -7.61 -12.00
N THR A 82 -18.00 -8.16 -12.15
CA THR A 82 -18.37 -9.46 -11.61
C THR A 82 -17.43 -10.52 -12.18
N SER A 83 -16.48 -10.98 -11.37
CA SER A 83 -15.76 -12.22 -11.66
C SER A 83 -16.80 -13.33 -11.90
N PRO A 84 -16.64 -14.21 -12.92
CA PRO A 84 -17.59 -15.29 -13.20
C PRO A 84 -17.85 -16.22 -12.01
N THR A 85 -17.01 -16.19 -10.99
CA THR A 85 -17.07 -16.99 -9.77
C THR A 85 -17.64 -16.26 -8.54
N GLY A 86 -18.14 -15.03 -8.70
CA GLY A 86 -18.86 -14.30 -7.64
C GLY A 86 -17.97 -13.72 -6.53
N LYS A 87 -16.66 -13.67 -6.73
CA LYS A 87 -15.73 -12.91 -5.88
C LYS A 87 -14.80 -12.13 -6.78
N GLY A 88 -15.10 -10.85 -7.00
CA GLY A 88 -14.09 -9.91 -7.50
C GLY A 88 -12.92 -9.89 -6.52
N ARG A 89 -11.70 -9.67 -7.01
CA ARG A 89 -10.60 -9.33 -6.10
C ARG A 89 -10.89 -7.93 -5.56
N PRO A 90 -10.73 -7.68 -4.25
CA PRO A 90 -10.93 -6.35 -3.70
C PRO A 90 -9.97 -5.37 -4.36
N ALA A 91 -10.45 -4.16 -4.61
CA ALA A 91 -9.62 -3.05 -5.07
C ALA A 91 -9.62 -1.98 -3.99
N TYR A 92 -8.55 -1.18 -3.93
CA TYR A 92 -8.36 -0.22 -2.85
C TYR A 92 -8.01 1.16 -3.39
N ALA A 93 -8.49 2.21 -2.72
CA ALA A 93 -8.10 3.59 -2.98
C ALA A 93 -7.48 4.21 -1.72
N LEU A 94 -6.61 5.19 -1.91
CA LEU A 94 -5.98 5.90 -0.81
C LEU A 94 -7.02 6.81 -0.11
N ALA A 95 -7.10 6.75 1.22
CA ALA A 95 -7.97 7.62 2.02
C ALA A 95 -7.28 8.94 2.44
N LEU A 96 -5.95 8.99 2.30
CA LEU A 96 -5.09 10.13 2.57
C LEU A 96 -4.58 10.75 1.27
N THR A 97 -3.92 11.90 1.36
CA THR A 97 -3.15 12.44 0.24
C THR A 97 -1.81 11.70 0.11
N PRO A 98 -1.23 11.62 -1.11
CA PRO A 98 0.10 11.04 -1.29
C PRO A 98 1.20 11.70 -0.46
N ASP A 99 1.09 13.03 -0.26
CA ASP A 99 2.02 13.80 0.55
C ASP A 99 1.94 13.40 2.03
N GLU A 100 0.74 13.22 2.59
CA GLU A 100 0.55 12.72 3.97
C GLU A 100 1.13 11.31 4.17
N VAL A 101 1.07 10.45 3.13
CA VAL A 101 1.72 9.15 3.19
C VAL A 101 3.23 9.29 3.25
N ARG A 102 3.83 10.09 2.34
CA ARG A 102 5.28 10.31 2.30
C ARG A 102 5.81 10.91 3.60
N GLU A 103 5.10 11.86 4.20
CA GLU A 103 5.49 12.48 5.46
C GLU A 103 5.34 11.53 6.67
N GLY A 104 4.47 10.52 6.57
CA GLY A 104 4.16 9.63 7.68
C GLY A 104 4.97 8.34 7.75
N VAL A 105 5.39 7.79 6.60
CA VAL A 105 6.16 6.54 6.55
C VAL A 105 7.60 6.72 7.05
N ASP A 106 8.27 5.62 7.37
CA ASP A 106 9.66 5.62 7.79
C ASP A 106 10.56 6.21 6.69
N ASP A 107 11.39 7.19 7.06
CA ASP A 107 12.30 7.90 6.15
C ASP A 107 13.21 6.93 5.37
N THR A 108 13.53 5.75 5.93
CA THR A 108 14.36 4.74 5.25
C THR A 108 13.70 4.13 4.01
N LEU A 109 12.38 4.29 3.86
CA LEU A 109 11.63 3.86 2.68
C LEU A 109 11.59 4.91 1.57
N LEU A 110 12.02 6.14 1.87
CA LEU A 110 12.05 7.23 0.90
C LEU A 110 13.40 7.22 0.20
N GLU A 111 13.40 7.28 -1.13
CA GLU A 111 14.62 7.51 -1.89
C GLU A 111 15.17 8.91 -1.52
N ASP A 112 16.44 9.00 -1.11
CA ASP A 112 17.16 10.27 -1.00
C ASP A 112 17.17 10.95 -2.38
N GLU A 113 16.45 12.07 -2.53
CA GLU A 113 16.46 12.91 -3.76
C GLU A 113 17.87 13.46 -4.10
#